data_AF-A0AA40ZXJ4-F1
#
_entry.id   AF-A0AA40ZXJ4-F1
#
_cell.length_a   1.000
_cell.length_b   1.000
_cell.length_c   1.000
_cell.angle_alpha   90.00
_cell.angle_beta   90.00
_cell.angle_gamma   90.00
#
_symmetry.space_group_name_H-M   'P 1'
#
loop_
_entity.id
_entity.type
_entity.pdbx_description
1 polymer ?
#
loop_
_entity_poly.entity_id
_entity_poly.type
_entity_poly.pdbx_seq_one_letter_code
_entity_poly.pdbx_strand_id
1 'polypeptide(L)'
;MPPSRFRVVERGRRLEVIDTQAGRTPPTRQTQAPRPVDRTMPRLKLPKKLRFDGGGAWTTAGFYDSKGPRTLTLDAGAMQKLRYAGAGLVALMILWALLGFVIPIMWVAPMLLINPKMRETVREQMTRFIDGLESAG
;
A
#
# COMPACT_ATOMS: atom_id res chain seq x y z
N MET A 1 -32.57 -8.38 -4.87
CA MET A 1 -31.37 -8.68 -4.06
C MET A 1 -30.68 -9.90 -4.65
N PRO A 2 -29.35 -9.90 -4.84
CA PRO A 2 -28.64 -11.11 -5.25
C PRO A 2 -28.64 -12.16 -4.13
N PRO A 3 -28.76 -13.47 -4.43
CA PRO A 3 -28.80 -14.52 -3.41
C PRO A 3 -27.44 -14.71 -2.71
N SER A 4 -27.47 -15.02 -1.41
CA SER A 4 -26.27 -15.28 -0.61
C SER A 4 -25.60 -16.59 -1.04
N ARG A 5 -24.27 -16.56 -1.20
CA ARG A 5 -23.45 -17.70 -1.68
C ARG A 5 -23.48 -18.91 -0.75
N PHE A 6 -23.64 -18.68 0.54
CA PHE A 6 -23.65 -19.72 1.56
C PHE A 6 -25.06 -19.86 2.13
N ARG A 7 -25.50 -21.10 2.28
CA ARG A 7 -26.74 -21.46 2.96
C ARG A 7 -26.40 -22.35 4.14
N VAL A 8 -26.77 -21.91 5.34
CA VAL A 8 -26.65 -22.72 6.55
C VAL A 8 -27.94 -23.53 6.69
N VAL A 9 -27.81 -24.84 6.89
CA VAL A 9 -28.94 -25.74 7.14
C VAL A 9 -28.66 -26.58 8.37
N GLU A 10 -29.68 -26.86 9.17
CA GLU A 10 -29.55 -27.78 10.29
C GLU A 10 -29.93 -29.19 9.84
N ARG A 11 -29.01 -30.14 9.97
CA ARG A 11 -29.22 -31.55 9.64
C ARG A 11 -28.75 -32.40 10.81
N GLY A 12 -29.68 -33.17 11.41
CA GLY A 12 -29.36 -34.09 12.50
C GLY A 12 -28.76 -33.42 13.75
N ARG A 13 -29.31 -32.28 14.18
CA ARG A 13 -28.79 -31.44 15.30
C ARG A 13 -27.40 -30.85 15.06
N ARG A 14 -26.93 -30.79 13.81
CA ARG A 14 -25.67 -30.17 13.42
C ARG A 14 -25.91 -29.13 12.34
N LEU A 15 -25.28 -27.96 12.48
CA LEU A 15 -25.28 -26.92 11.46
C LEU A 15 -24.29 -27.29 10.36
N GLU A 16 -24.79 -27.43 9.13
CA GLU A 16 -24.02 -27.68 7.92
C GLU A 16 -24.08 -26.44 7.03
N VAL A 17 -22.92 -26.03 6.51
CA VAL A 17 -22.80 -24.87 5.61
C VAL A 17 -22.62 -25.39 4.19
N ILE A 18 -23.59 -25.07 3.33
CA ILE A 18 -23.59 -25.46 1.92
C ILE A 18 -23.12 -24.25 1.08
N ASP A 19 -22.01 -24.41 0.35
CA ASP A 19 -21.62 -23.46 -0.71
C ASP A 19 -22.48 -23.73 -1.96
N THR A 20 -23.41 -22.83 -2.23
CA THR A 20 -24.32 -22.93 -3.38
C THR A 20 -23.63 -22.70 -4.73
N GLN A 21 -22.34 -22.34 -4.73
CA GLN A 21 -21.52 -22.12 -5.92
C GLN A 21 -20.43 -23.20 -6.12
N ALA A 22 -20.32 -24.17 -5.23
CA ALA A 22 -19.42 -25.31 -5.40
C ALA A 22 -19.89 -26.15 -6.60
N GLY A 23 -19.19 -26.03 -7.74
CA GLY A 23 -19.52 -26.69 -9.00
C GLY A 23 -19.76 -25.76 -10.19
N ARG A 24 -19.84 -24.43 -9.98
CA ARG A 24 -19.75 -23.49 -11.11
C ARG A 24 -18.29 -23.29 -11.49
N THR A 25 -17.93 -23.71 -12.69
CA THR A 25 -16.66 -23.40 -13.33
C THR A 25 -16.40 -21.89 -13.23
N PRO A 26 -15.22 -21.44 -12.77
CA PRO A 26 -14.89 -20.02 -12.75
C PRO A 26 -14.96 -19.49 -14.19
N PRO A 27 -15.53 -18.30 -14.44
CA PRO A 27 -15.38 -17.67 -15.74
C PRO A 27 -13.88 -17.49 -16.00
N THR A 28 -13.42 -18.06 -17.12
CA THR A 28 -12.05 -17.97 -17.60
C THR A 28 -11.57 -16.54 -17.47
N ARG A 29 -10.51 -16.33 -16.69
CA ARG A 29 -9.86 -15.03 -16.51
C ARG A 29 -9.33 -14.60 -17.88
N GLN A 30 -10.12 -13.82 -18.61
CA GLN A 30 -9.66 -13.20 -19.84
C GLN A 30 -8.48 -12.30 -19.48
N THR A 31 -7.30 -12.67 -19.97
CA THR A 31 -6.13 -11.81 -20.00
C THR A 31 -6.50 -10.59 -20.83
N GLN A 32 -6.98 -9.54 -20.17
CA GLN A 32 -7.19 -8.25 -20.83
C GLN A 32 -5.83 -7.74 -21.27
N ALA A 33 -5.68 -7.58 -22.60
CA ALA A 33 -4.56 -6.86 -23.19
C ALA A 33 -4.40 -5.47 -22.52
N PRO A 34 -3.18 -4.91 -22.45
CA PRO A 34 -2.94 -3.63 -21.80
C PRO A 34 -3.81 -2.55 -22.45
N ARG A 35 -4.72 -1.93 -21.69
CA ARG A 35 -5.44 -0.75 -22.15
C ARG A 35 -4.47 0.44 -22.20
N PRO A 36 -4.57 1.30 -23.23
CA PRO A 36 -3.79 2.53 -23.28
C PRO A 36 -4.15 3.40 -22.08
N VAL A 37 -3.13 3.90 -21.40
CA VAL A 37 -3.26 4.68 -20.16
C VAL A 37 -3.77 6.07 -20.52
N ASP A 38 -5.06 6.31 -20.26
CA ASP A 38 -5.64 7.65 -20.35
C ASP A 38 -5.11 8.51 -19.19
N ARG A 39 -4.40 9.59 -19.52
CA ARG A 39 -3.80 10.52 -18.58
C ARG A 39 -4.88 11.46 -18.05
N THR A 40 -5.69 10.97 -17.11
CA THR A 40 -6.54 11.84 -16.30
C THR A 40 -6.24 11.61 -14.82
N MET A 41 -5.96 12.72 -14.13
CA MET A 41 -5.45 12.91 -12.76
C MET A 41 -5.72 11.79 -11.72
N PRO A 42 -4.79 11.58 -10.75
CA PRO A 42 -4.94 10.55 -9.73
C PRO A 42 -6.05 10.94 -8.74
N ARG A 43 -7.25 10.42 -8.95
CA ARG A 43 -8.24 10.27 -7.88
C ARG A 43 -7.59 9.42 -6.80
N LEU A 44 -7.50 9.97 -5.58
CA LEU A 44 -6.99 9.30 -4.38
C LEU A 44 -7.80 8.01 -4.15
N LYS A 45 -7.35 6.89 -4.72
CA LYS A 45 -7.94 5.57 -4.49
C LYS A 45 -7.37 5.06 -3.18
N LEU A 46 -8.05 5.36 -2.07
CA LEU A 46 -7.83 4.61 -0.83
C LEU A 46 -7.93 3.10 -1.16
N PRO A 47 -7.03 2.25 -0.62
CA PRO A 47 -7.04 0.82 -0.91
C PRO A 47 -8.39 0.24 -0.47
N LYS A 48 -9.22 -0.13 -1.45
CA LYS A 48 -10.62 -0.54 -1.25
C LYS A 48 -10.78 -1.89 -0.53
N LYS A 49 -9.67 -2.57 -0.20
CA LYS A 49 -9.66 -3.86 0.50
C LYS A 49 -8.36 -4.00 1.29
N LEU A 50 -8.42 -3.84 2.62
CA LEU A 50 -7.52 -4.59 3.49
C LEU A 50 -7.83 -6.08 3.25
N ARG A 51 -6.81 -6.89 3.03
CA ARG A 51 -7.01 -8.35 3.05
C ARG A 51 -7.32 -8.75 4.50
N PHE A 52 -8.12 -9.81 4.66
CA PHE A 52 -8.53 -10.32 5.98
C PHE A 52 -7.35 -10.81 6.84
N ASP A 53 -6.19 -11.04 6.22
CA ASP A 53 -4.92 -11.43 6.86
C ASP A 53 -4.16 -10.24 7.49
N GLY A 54 -4.69 -9.01 7.40
CA GLY A 54 -4.00 -7.80 7.86
C GLY A 54 -2.93 -7.27 6.90
N GLY A 55 -2.69 -7.98 5.80
CA GLY A 55 -1.83 -7.57 4.71
C GLY A 55 -2.54 -6.64 3.71
N GLY A 56 -1.74 -5.98 2.88
CA GLY A 56 -2.23 -4.99 1.91
C GLY A 56 -1.37 -4.95 0.65
N ALA A 57 -1.97 -4.55 -0.46
CA ALA A 57 -1.20 -4.21 -1.66
C ALA A 57 -0.94 -2.71 -1.68
N TRP A 58 0.32 -2.31 -1.82
CA TRP A 58 0.74 -0.91 -1.93
C TRP A 58 1.50 -0.69 -3.24
N THR A 59 1.07 0.29 -4.03
CA THR A 59 1.75 0.68 -5.26
C THR A 59 2.69 1.84 -5.00
N THR A 60 3.98 1.65 -5.30
CA THR A 60 5.02 2.68 -5.17
C THR A 60 4.97 3.67 -6.33
N ALA A 61 5.60 4.85 -6.17
CA ALA A 61 5.71 5.86 -7.22
C ALA A 61 7.17 6.17 -7.54
N GLY A 62 7.45 6.43 -8.83
CA GLY A 62 8.80 6.75 -9.33
C GLY A 62 9.46 8.01 -8.71
N PHE A 63 8.67 8.84 -8.02
CA PHE A 63 9.18 10.01 -7.30
C PHE A 63 10.10 9.63 -6.13
N TYR A 64 9.76 8.57 -5.39
CA TYR A 64 10.49 8.13 -4.20
C TYR A 64 11.04 6.70 -4.30
N ASP A 65 10.63 5.92 -5.30
CA ASP A 65 11.15 4.57 -5.58
C ASP A 65 11.85 4.58 -6.94
N SER A 66 13.14 4.25 -6.99
CA SER A 66 13.89 4.21 -8.26
C SER A 66 13.50 3.02 -9.14
N LYS A 67 12.94 1.97 -8.54
CA LYS A 67 12.39 0.79 -9.24
C LYS A 67 10.88 0.92 -9.51
N GLY A 68 10.26 2.03 -9.09
CA GLY A 68 8.83 2.28 -9.20
C GLY A 68 8.42 2.85 -10.58
N PRO A 69 7.12 2.78 -10.95
CA PRO A 69 6.00 2.31 -10.13
C PRO A 69 5.83 0.77 -10.16
N ARG A 70 5.77 0.14 -8.99
CA ARG A 70 5.52 -1.31 -8.82
C ARG A 70 4.52 -1.56 -7.69
N THR A 71 3.80 -2.69 -7.72
CA THR A 71 2.84 -3.05 -6.66
C THR A 71 3.42 -4.14 -5.79
N LEU A 72 3.53 -3.84 -4.49
CA LEU A 72 4.09 -4.72 -3.47
C LEU A 72 2.95 -5.32 -2.65
N THR A 73 3.02 -6.62 -2.38
CA THR A 73 2.15 -7.30 -1.43
C THR A 73 2.84 -7.29 -0.06
N LEU A 74 2.28 -6.55 0.88
CA LEU A 74 2.76 -6.45 2.25
C LEU A 74 1.97 -7.43 3.12
N ASP A 75 2.67 -8.20 3.94
CA ASP A 75 2.06 -8.98 5.02
C ASP A 75 1.68 -8.07 6.21
N ALA A 76 1.05 -8.62 7.24
CA ALA A 76 0.68 -7.85 8.43
C ALA A 76 1.89 -7.26 9.16
N GLY A 77 3.03 -7.97 9.18
CA GLY A 77 4.27 -7.52 9.80
C GLY A 77 4.88 -6.31 9.09
N ALA A 78 5.02 -6.38 7.76
CA ALA A 78 5.50 -5.27 6.93
C ALA A 78 4.53 -4.08 6.98
N MET A 79 3.21 -4.34 7.05
CA MET A 79 2.21 -3.28 7.22
C MET A 79 2.38 -2.55 8.56
N GLN A 80 2.71 -3.26 9.64
CA GLN A 80 2.98 -2.66 10.95
C GLN A 80 4.29 -1.88 10.96
N LYS A 81 5.35 -2.39 10.34
CA LYS A 81 6.62 -1.65 10.15
C LYS A 81 6.38 -0.35 9.39
N LEU A 82 5.60 -0.39 8.32
CA LEU A 82 5.23 0.79 7.54
C LEU A 82 4.47 1.83 8.38
N ARG A 83 3.54 1.38 9.23
CA ARG A 83 2.81 2.28 10.15
C ARG A 83 3.74 2.95 11.16
N TYR A 84 4.64 2.21 11.79
CA TYR A 84 5.60 2.79 12.74
C TYR A 84 6.60 3.72 12.06
N ALA A 85 7.08 3.36 10.87
CA ALA A 85 7.93 4.23 10.06
C ALA A 85 7.20 5.53 9.71
N GLY A 86 5.93 5.45 9.30
CA GLY A 86 5.09 6.61 9.03
C GLY A 86 4.85 7.48 10.27
N ALA A 87 4.52 6.87 11.41
CA ALA A 87 4.33 7.57 12.67
C ALA A 87 5.62 8.27 13.15
N GLY A 88 6.76 7.59 13.03
CA GLY A 88 8.07 8.17 13.32
C GLY A 88 8.41 9.35 12.41
N LEU A 89 8.10 9.25 11.12
CA LEU A 89 8.28 10.36 10.17
C LEU A 89 7.40 11.56 10.54
N VAL A 90 6.14 11.34 10.91
CA VAL A 90 5.24 12.42 11.36
C VAL A 90 5.76 13.07 12.64
N ALA A 91 6.18 12.27 13.63
CA ALA A 91 6.77 12.79 14.86
C ALA A 91 8.04 13.62 14.58
N LEU A 92 8.91 13.15 13.68
CA LEU A 92 10.09 13.88 13.23
C LEU A 92 9.72 15.22 12.56
N MET A 93 8.70 15.24 11.71
CA MET A 93 8.22 16.47 11.07
C MET A 93 7.66 17.48 12.07
N ILE A 94 6.90 17.00 13.08
CA ILE A 94 6.40 17.87 14.17
C ILE A 94 7.57 18.46 14.95
N LEU A 95 8.52 17.62 15.37
CA LEU A 95 9.72 18.08 16.08
C LEU A 95 10.51 19.09 15.25
N TRP A 96 10.72 18.81 13.96
CA TRP A 96 11.39 19.71 13.03
C TRP A 96 10.67 21.05 12.90
N ALA A 97 9.34 21.06 12.81
CA ALA A 97 8.55 22.29 12.75
C ALA A 97 8.64 23.11 14.05
N LEU A 98 8.60 22.45 15.21
CA LEU A 98 8.79 23.10 16.52
C LEU A 98 10.18 23.73 16.64
N LEU A 99 11.23 23.04 16.21
CA LEU A 99 12.59 23.60 16.17
C LEU A 99 12.70 24.73 15.14
N GLY A 100 12.11 24.58 13.96
CA GLY A 100 12.11 25.60 12.91
C GLY A 100 11.38 26.89 13.30
N PHE A 101 10.48 26.83 14.27
CA PHE A 101 9.87 28.02 14.87
C PHE A 101 10.90 28.85 15.68
N VAL A 102 11.78 28.18 16.42
CA VAL A 102 12.84 28.83 17.23
C VAL A 102 14.06 29.18 16.39
N ILE A 103 14.36 28.38 15.37
CA ILE A 103 15.56 28.48 14.53
C ILE A 103 15.13 28.65 13.06
N PRO A 104 14.91 29.88 12.58
CA PRO A 104 14.36 30.13 11.25
C PRO A 104 15.18 29.55 10.10
N ILE A 105 16.51 29.44 10.26
CA ILE A 105 17.40 28.90 9.22
C ILE A 105 17.13 27.42 8.90
N MET A 106 16.45 26.68 9.79
CA MET A 106 16.10 25.28 9.53
C MET A 106 15.17 25.09 8.33
N TRP A 107 14.36 26.10 7.99
CA TRP A 107 13.48 26.07 6.82
C TRP A 107 14.22 26.01 5.48
N VAL A 108 15.54 26.22 5.47
CA VAL A 108 16.39 26.03 4.28
C VAL A 108 16.67 24.55 4.00
N ALA A 109 16.57 23.66 4.99
CA ALA A 109 16.91 22.25 4.82
C ALA A 109 16.09 21.51 3.74
N PRO A 110 14.75 21.67 3.64
CA PRO A 110 13.97 21.09 2.53
C PRO A 110 14.41 21.59 1.15
N MET A 111 14.98 22.79 1.06
CA MET A 111 15.50 23.34 -0.20
C MET A 111 16.69 22.55 -0.74
N LEU A 112 17.42 21.83 0.12
CA LEU A 112 18.47 20.92 -0.32
C LEU A 112 17.92 19.76 -1.17
N LEU A 113 16.65 19.39 -0.98
CA LEU A 113 15.96 18.40 -1.81
C LEU A 113 15.59 18.96 -3.19
N ILE A 114 15.92 20.20 -3.55
CA ILE A 114 15.84 20.65 -4.95
C ILE A 114 17.03 20.12 -5.75
N ASN A 115 18.18 19.91 -5.09
CA ASN A 115 19.37 19.39 -5.73
C ASN A 115 19.15 17.93 -6.22
N PRO A 116 19.35 17.62 -7.51
CA PRO A 116 19.12 16.28 -8.05
C PRO A 116 19.95 15.21 -7.35
N LYS A 117 21.18 15.51 -6.93
CA LYS A 117 22.03 14.54 -6.22
C LYS A 117 21.43 14.13 -4.88
N MET A 118 20.99 15.11 -4.09
CA MET A 118 20.35 14.85 -2.79
C MET A 118 19.05 14.08 -2.97
N ARG A 119 18.24 14.44 -3.99
CA ARG A 119 17.02 13.70 -4.32
C ARG A 119 17.30 12.25 -4.69
N GLU A 120 18.32 12.01 -5.50
CA GLU A 120 18.71 10.65 -5.90
C GLU A 120 19.16 9.83 -4.71
N THR A 121 19.97 10.39 -3.81
CA THR A 121 20.39 9.72 -2.57
C THR A 121 19.18 9.38 -1.69
N VAL A 122 18.26 10.32 -1.49
CA VAL A 122 17.03 10.07 -0.71
C VAL A 122 16.16 9.01 -1.39
N ARG A 123 15.99 9.09 -2.71
CA ARG A 123 15.24 8.10 -3.50
C ARG A 123 15.87 6.71 -3.41
N GLU A 124 17.20 6.61 -3.43
CA GLU A 124 17.90 5.34 -3.28
C GLU A 124 17.72 4.75 -1.87
N GLN A 125 17.82 5.58 -0.83
CA GLN A 125 17.54 5.15 0.55
C GLN A 125 16.10 4.66 0.70
N MET A 126 15.13 5.35 0.11
CA MET A 126 13.73 4.92 0.11
C MET A 126 13.54 3.62 -0.67
N THR A 127 14.24 3.44 -1.78
CA THR A 127 14.20 2.18 -2.54
C THR A 127 14.70 1.02 -1.70
N ARG A 128 15.82 1.19 -0.97
CA ARG A 128 16.34 0.16 -0.06
C ARG A 128 15.37 -0.17 1.08
N PHE A 129 14.73 0.84 1.65
CA PHE A 129 13.69 0.63 2.66
C PHE A 129 12.52 -0.17 2.09
N ILE A 130 12.06 0.17 0.89
CA ILE A 130 10.99 -0.52 0.17
C ILE A 130 11.36 -1.96 -0.14
N ASP A 131 12.58 -2.22 -0.62
CA ASP A 131 13.10 -3.58 -0.84
C ASP A 131 13.15 -4.39 0.48
N GLY A 132 13.43 -3.72 1.60
CA GLY A 132 13.37 -4.31 2.94
C GLY A 132 11.95 -4.68 3.39
N LEU A 133 10.93 -3.97 2.92
CA LEU A 133 9.53 -4.34 3.15
C LEU A 133 9.09 -5.51 2.27
N GLU A 134 9.56 -5.54 1.01
CA GLU A 134 9.27 -6.62 0.06
C GLU A 134 9.87 -7.96 0.49
N SER A 135 11.10 -7.95 1.03
CA SER A 135 11.78 -9.15 1.54
C SER A 135 11.27 -9.66 2.89
N ALA A 136 10.47 -8.85 3.60
CA ALA A 136 9.92 -9.20 4.91
C ALA A 136 8.51 -9.80 4.86
N GLY A 137 7.84 -9.78 3.69
CA GLY A 137 6.53 -10.36 3.46
C GLY A 137 6.59 -11.66 2.67
#